data_AF-A0A832T203-F1
#
_entry.id   AF-A0A832T203-F1
#
_cell.length_a   1.000
_cell.length_b   1.000
_cell.length_c   1.000
_cell.angle_alpha   90.00
_cell.angle_beta   90.00
_cell.angle_gamma   90.00
#
_symmetry.space_group_name_H-M   'P 1'
#
loop_
_entity.id
_entity.type
_entity.pdbx_description
1 polymer ?
#
loop_
_entity_poly.entity_id
_entity_poly.type
_entity_poly.pdbx_seq_one_letter_code
_entity_poly.pdbx_strand_id
1 'polypeptide(L)'
;MRHLVLRREGGVKFYAPDPEKYGGIYSAPVFYNPAMEKNRTLSTLLLKAYGKGGLVVCEPLSGTGVRGIRYAVESGVVGKLILNDISKEAVELIKKNLEINGVDAEVYNEDANVLLHKLKDSCDVVDIDPFGSPAPFIHGAFRALKEEGLICATATDTAVLVGRYPRKCLRRYGSVIVKTPFYIEVGLRNLLGYIARVAAAEDYKITPLMSYWEGHYFRVCAYAARGARDADDNFHHIAYIKYERGVRKILHAQSEGSSGPLWVGPLGDPLIINKMSEIGPYQDFLKILAEEYSISAPWFYRLPEFAAGGKSPTLKEAVGVLRAAGIYAVRTHMAPDGFKADGEYGEVLMAFKRYISSAHSLQ
;
A
#
# COMPACT_ATOMS: atom_id res chain seq x y z
N MET A 1 -13.79 18.35 23.74
CA MET A 1 -13.78 16.92 24.12
C MET A 1 -13.37 16.74 25.58
N ARG A 2 -14.00 15.83 26.33
CA ARG A 2 -13.84 15.69 27.80
C ARG A 2 -12.82 14.63 28.25
N HIS A 3 -12.37 13.71 27.38
CA HIS A 3 -11.41 12.66 27.73
C HIS A 3 -10.31 12.51 26.67
N LEU A 4 -9.30 13.38 26.73
CA LEU A 4 -8.13 13.32 25.87
C LEU A 4 -6.92 12.84 26.67
N VAL A 5 -6.10 11.99 26.05
CA VAL A 5 -4.80 11.57 26.57
C VAL A 5 -3.69 12.11 25.67
N LEU A 6 -2.62 12.61 26.29
CA LEU A 6 -1.42 13.00 25.57
C LEU A 6 -0.66 11.73 25.17
N ARG A 7 -0.39 11.58 23.88
CA ARG A 7 0.36 10.46 23.31
C ARG A 7 1.61 10.97 22.61
N ARG A 8 2.54 10.06 22.36
CA ARG A 8 3.73 10.28 21.55
C ARG A 8 3.81 9.21 20.48
N GLU A 9 4.05 9.63 19.26
CA GLU A 9 4.31 8.74 18.12
C GLU A 9 5.43 9.36 17.29
N GLY A 10 6.49 8.60 17.03
CA GLY A 10 7.70 9.17 16.42
C GLY A 10 8.23 10.38 17.20
N GLY A 11 8.47 11.47 16.48
CA GLY A 11 8.98 12.73 17.01
C GLY A 11 7.91 13.62 17.65
N VAL A 12 6.62 13.32 17.47
CA VAL A 12 5.52 14.26 17.76
C VAL A 12 4.75 13.88 19.01
N LYS A 13 4.20 14.88 19.70
CA LYS A 13 3.24 14.70 20.80
C LYS A 13 1.86 15.15 20.33
N PHE A 14 0.80 14.44 20.69
CA PHE A 14 -0.55 14.80 20.26
C PHE A 14 -1.58 14.31 21.26
N TYR A 15 -2.67 15.04 21.40
CA TYR A 15 -3.85 14.60 22.10
C TYR A 15 -4.67 13.69 21.19
N ALA A 16 -5.14 12.57 21.75
CA ALA A 16 -6.11 11.68 21.14
C ALA A 16 -7.17 11.29 22.18
N PRO A 17 -8.40 10.95 21.76
CA PRO A 17 -9.39 10.41 22.69
C PRO A 17 -8.90 9.17 23.42
N ASP A 18 -9.26 9.06 24.69
CA ASP A 18 -8.97 7.88 25.50
C ASP A 18 -9.91 6.72 25.11
N PRO A 19 -9.42 5.66 24.44
CA PRO A 19 -10.30 4.57 24.00
C PRO A 19 -10.99 3.88 25.18
N GLU A 20 -10.40 3.83 26.37
CA GLU A 20 -11.03 3.19 27.54
C GLU A 20 -12.27 3.95 28.02
N LYS A 21 -12.25 5.29 27.88
CA LYS A 21 -13.38 6.15 28.28
C LYS A 21 -14.49 6.20 27.23
N TYR A 22 -14.20 5.82 25.99
CA TYR A 22 -15.16 5.83 24.89
C TYR A 22 -15.63 4.43 24.45
N GLY A 23 -15.15 3.35 25.08
CA GLY A 23 -15.53 1.99 24.71
C GLY A 23 -14.87 1.47 23.42
N GLY A 24 -13.69 2.02 23.09
CA GLY A 24 -12.86 1.62 21.96
C GLY A 24 -12.59 2.73 20.95
N ILE A 25 -11.65 2.48 20.03
CA ILE A 25 -11.22 3.47 19.03
C ILE A 25 -12.31 3.86 18.03
N TYR A 26 -13.28 2.97 17.76
CA TYR A 26 -14.37 3.21 16.80
C TYR A 26 -15.53 4.01 17.39
N SER A 27 -15.61 4.08 18.71
CA SER A 27 -16.66 4.79 19.45
C SER A 27 -16.20 6.17 19.92
N ALA A 28 -14.91 6.48 19.75
CA ALA A 28 -14.33 7.76 20.11
C ALA A 28 -14.82 8.87 19.16
N PRO A 29 -14.99 10.11 19.67
CA PRO A 29 -15.45 11.25 18.87
C PRO A 29 -14.47 11.66 17.77
N VAL A 30 -13.18 11.35 17.94
CA VAL A 30 -12.14 11.54 16.91
C VAL A 30 -11.31 10.27 16.85
N PHE A 31 -11.03 9.82 15.64
CA PHE A 31 -10.35 8.55 15.46
C PHE A 31 -8.84 8.65 15.64
N TYR A 32 -8.28 7.67 16.34
CA TYR A 32 -6.87 7.39 16.34
C TYR A 32 -6.64 5.89 16.53
N ASN A 33 -5.87 5.28 15.61
CA ASN A 33 -5.46 3.88 15.71
C ASN A 33 -3.94 3.78 15.91
N PRO A 34 -3.48 3.33 17.08
CA PRO A 34 -2.05 3.06 17.33
C PRO A 34 -1.46 2.02 16.36
N ALA A 35 -2.25 1.06 15.87
CA ALA A 35 -1.76 0.03 14.95
C ALA A 35 -1.34 0.57 13.57
N MET A 36 -1.70 1.84 13.27
CA MET A 36 -1.32 2.53 12.02
C MET A 36 0.01 3.30 12.17
N GLU A 37 0.72 3.18 13.29
CA GLU A 37 1.99 3.88 13.52
C GLU A 37 3.03 3.52 12.45
N LYS A 38 3.21 2.23 12.14
CA LYS A 38 4.11 1.77 11.08
C LYS A 38 3.75 2.40 9.72
N ASN A 39 2.46 2.54 9.42
CA ASN A 39 2.00 3.18 8.17
C ASN A 39 2.44 4.65 8.10
N ARG A 40 2.21 5.41 9.18
CA ARG A 40 2.61 6.81 9.26
C ARG A 40 4.13 6.96 9.19
N THR A 41 4.87 6.11 9.90
CA THR A 41 6.34 6.12 9.87
C THR A 41 6.89 5.83 8.48
N LEU A 42 6.42 4.78 7.80
CA LEU A 42 6.86 4.45 6.44
C LEU A 42 6.50 5.57 5.44
N SER A 43 5.37 6.24 5.63
CA SER A 43 4.97 7.34 4.75
C SER A 43 5.84 8.59 4.97
N THR A 44 6.20 8.92 6.21
CA THR A 44 7.19 9.97 6.50
C THR A 44 8.54 9.66 5.86
N LEU A 45 9.01 8.42 5.98
CA LEU A 45 10.27 7.98 5.38
C LEU A 45 10.24 8.09 3.86
N LEU A 46 9.11 7.75 3.23
CA LEU A 46 8.94 7.91 1.79
C LEU A 46 9.08 9.38 1.36
N LEU A 47 8.42 10.31 2.06
CA LEU A 47 8.55 11.75 1.75
C LEU A 47 10.00 12.23 1.89
N LYS A 48 10.69 11.80 2.96
CA LYS A 48 12.10 12.12 3.17
C LYS A 48 12.99 11.52 2.07
N ALA A 49 12.71 10.29 1.64
CA ALA A 49 13.45 9.61 0.57
C ALA A 49 13.18 10.23 -0.81
N TYR A 50 11.97 10.72 -1.06
CA TYR A 50 11.58 11.42 -2.29
C TYR A 50 12.43 12.68 -2.52
N GLY A 51 12.85 13.35 -1.45
CA GLY A 51 13.94 14.33 -1.46
C GLY A 51 13.62 15.69 -2.08
N LYS A 52 12.41 15.89 -2.63
CA LYS A 52 11.93 17.20 -3.12
C LYS A 52 11.45 18.02 -1.91
N GLY A 53 12.12 19.14 -1.63
CA GLY A 53 11.72 20.07 -0.56
C GLY A 53 10.59 21.01 -0.98
N GLY A 54 9.98 21.69 0.00
CA GLY A 54 8.92 22.68 -0.25
C GLY A 54 7.58 22.08 -0.69
N LEU A 55 7.32 20.81 -0.37
CA LEU A 55 6.10 20.11 -0.81
C LEU A 55 4.84 20.73 -0.19
N VAL A 56 3.80 20.89 -1.01
CA VAL A 56 2.44 21.11 -0.54
C VAL A 56 1.79 19.76 -0.29
N VAL A 57 1.55 19.42 0.98
CA VAL A 57 1.00 18.13 1.40
C VAL A 57 -0.44 18.30 1.89
N CYS A 58 -1.37 17.52 1.32
CA CYS A 58 -2.77 17.51 1.70
C CYS A 58 -3.18 16.16 2.30
N GLU A 59 -3.75 16.19 3.51
CA GLU A 59 -4.37 15.05 4.16
C GLU A 59 -5.87 15.34 4.41
N PRO A 60 -6.75 14.96 3.46
CA PRO A 60 -8.15 15.36 3.51
C PRO A 60 -9.00 14.64 4.58
N LEU A 61 -8.46 13.59 5.22
CA LEU A 61 -9.13 12.78 6.25
C LEU A 61 -8.23 12.65 7.49
N SER A 62 -8.04 13.75 8.21
CA SER A 62 -6.93 13.91 9.16
C SER A 62 -7.13 13.26 10.53
N GLY A 63 -8.36 13.01 10.98
CA GLY A 63 -8.62 12.51 12.34
C GLY A 63 -7.99 13.40 13.42
N THR A 64 -6.97 12.92 14.12
CA THR A 64 -6.22 13.75 15.10
C THR A 64 -5.20 14.70 14.47
N GLY A 65 -4.92 14.59 13.17
CA GLY A 65 -3.87 15.31 12.44
C GLY A 65 -2.47 14.71 12.58
N VAL A 66 -2.33 13.58 13.31
CA VAL A 66 -1.01 13.03 13.65
C VAL A 66 -0.15 12.70 12.43
N ARG A 67 -0.74 12.23 11.33
CA ARG A 67 0.01 11.89 10.12
C ARG A 67 0.64 13.13 9.49
N GLY A 68 -0.15 14.16 9.19
CA GLY A 68 0.35 15.40 8.60
C GLY A 68 1.32 16.16 9.51
N ILE A 69 1.08 16.16 10.83
CA ILE A 69 2.03 16.73 11.80
C ILE A 69 3.36 15.98 11.74
N ARG A 70 3.35 14.64 11.68
CA ARG A 70 4.57 13.85 11.50
C ARG A 70 5.25 14.14 10.17
N TYR A 71 4.51 14.32 9.08
CA TYR A 71 5.10 14.74 7.81
C TYR A 71 5.84 16.08 7.95
N ALA A 72 5.22 17.08 8.56
CA ALA A 72 5.85 18.39 8.75
C ALA A 72 7.10 18.31 9.65
N VAL A 73 7.03 17.59 10.77
CA VAL A 73 8.11 17.55 11.77
C VAL A 73 9.28 16.64 11.36
N GLU A 74 8.99 15.49 10.75
CA GLU A 74 9.98 14.40 10.65
C GLU A 74 10.57 14.26 9.23
N SER A 75 9.86 14.70 8.19
CA SER A 75 10.32 14.50 6.80
C SER A 75 11.36 15.53 6.34
N GLY A 76 11.29 16.76 6.88
CA GLY A 76 12.15 17.88 6.48
C GLY A 76 11.87 18.44 5.08
N VAL A 77 10.81 17.99 4.40
CA VAL A 77 10.51 18.36 3.01
C VAL A 77 9.17 19.08 2.81
N VAL A 78 8.32 19.16 3.84
CA VAL A 78 7.02 19.84 3.77
C VAL A 78 7.23 21.36 3.83
N GLY A 79 6.78 22.06 2.80
CA GLY A 79 6.74 23.53 2.77
C GLY A 79 5.38 24.10 3.18
N LYS A 80 4.30 23.37 2.87
CA LYS A 80 2.93 23.74 3.25
C LYS A 80 2.15 22.49 3.62
N LEU A 81 1.47 22.53 4.76
CA LEU A 81 0.60 21.46 5.23
C LEU A 81 -0.87 21.88 5.16
N ILE A 82 -1.70 21.02 4.57
CA ILE A 82 -3.15 21.19 4.48
C ILE A 82 -3.81 19.99 5.14
N LEU A 83 -4.58 20.25 6.20
CA LEU A 83 -5.30 19.25 6.97
C LEU A 83 -6.80 19.50 6.89
N ASN A 84 -7.58 18.42 6.89
CA ASN A 84 -9.03 18.52 6.87
C ASN A 84 -9.68 17.34 7.57
N ASP A 85 -10.83 17.61 8.18
CA ASP A 85 -11.74 16.58 8.62
C ASP A 85 -13.18 17.09 8.56
N ILE A 86 -14.14 16.20 8.29
CA ILE A 86 -15.56 16.55 8.28
C ILE A 86 -16.09 16.82 9.70
N SER A 87 -15.47 16.22 10.73
CA SER A 87 -15.82 16.45 12.13
C SER A 87 -15.24 17.76 12.65
N LYS A 88 -16.10 18.61 13.22
CA LYS A 88 -15.69 19.83 13.93
C LYS A 88 -14.79 19.51 15.12
N GLU A 89 -15.09 18.44 15.85
CA GLU A 89 -14.29 17.96 16.97
C GLU A 89 -12.87 17.54 16.53
N ALA A 90 -12.75 16.89 15.37
CA ALA A 90 -11.47 16.54 14.78
C ALA A 90 -10.67 17.81 14.42
N VAL A 91 -11.30 18.78 13.76
CA VAL A 91 -10.64 20.06 13.41
C VAL A 91 -10.13 20.83 14.63
N GLU A 92 -10.93 20.93 15.70
CA GLU A 92 -10.46 21.58 16.93
C GLU A 92 -9.32 20.81 17.59
N LEU A 93 -9.31 19.48 17.50
CA LEU A 93 -8.20 18.66 17.99
C LEU A 93 -6.94 18.78 17.13
N ILE A 94 -7.09 18.87 15.81
CA ILE A 94 -5.99 19.10 14.86
C ILE A 94 -5.29 20.42 15.21
N LYS A 95 -6.04 21.52 15.37
CA LYS A 95 -5.48 22.84 15.75
C LYS A 95 -4.69 22.76 17.06
N LYS A 96 -5.25 22.10 18.08
CA LYS A 96 -4.56 21.90 19.36
C LYS A 96 -3.27 21.07 19.21
N ASN A 97 -3.30 20.06 18.35
CA ASN A 97 -2.14 19.20 18.11
C ASN A 97 -1.05 19.91 17.28
N LEU A 98 -1.44 20.79 16.34
CA LEU A 98 -0.51 21.65 15.62
C LEU A 98 0.23 22.60 16.57
N GLU A 99 -0.52 23.27 17.46
CA GLU A 99 0.02 24.22 18.45
C GLU A 99 1.12 23.60 19.32
N ILE A 100 0.86 22.42 19.91
CA ILE A 100 1.84 21.80 20.81
C ILE A 100 3.09 21.25 20.10
N ASN A 101 3.08 21.15 18.77
CA ASN A 101 4.25 20.79 17.97
C ASN A 101 4.86 22.00 17.24
N GLY A 102 4.28 23.20 17.38
CA GLY A 102 4.74 24.40 16.67
C GLY A 102 4.68 24.26 15.14
N VAL A 103 3.70 23.52 14.62
CA VAL A 103 3.53 23.30 13.18
C VAL A 103 2.45 24.22 12.64
N ASP A 104 2.76 24.96 11.58
CA ASP A 104 1.78 25.75 10.84
C ASP A 104 1.10 24.92 9.75
N ALA A 105 -0.21 25.11 9.58
CA ALA A 105 -1.01 24.40 8.60
C ALA A 105 -2.33 25.13 8.27
N GLU A 106 -2.81 24.97 7.04
CA GLU A 106 -4.19 25.31 6.70
C GLU A 106 -5.11 24.18 7.14
N VAL A 107 -6.06 24.49 8.02
CA VAL A 107 -7.00 23.50 8.57
C VAL A 107 -8.42 23.81 8.09
N TYR A 108 -9.03 22.84 7.41
CA TYR A 108 -10.38 22.93 6.86
C TYR A 108 -11.36 22.01 7.62
N ASN A 109 -12.64 22.40 7.64
CA ASN A 109 -13.73 21.55 8.13
C ASN A 109 -14.73 21.28 7.01
N GLU A 110 -14.34 20.45 6.05
CA GLU A 110 -15.12 20.18 4.85
C GLU A 110 -15.24 18.68 4.56
N ASP A 111 -16.20 18.32 3.71
CA ASP A 111 -16.16 17.02 3.04
C ASP A 111 -14.87 16.91 2.22
N ALA A 112 -14.21 15.76 2.31
CA ALA A 112 -12.92 15.52 1.67
C ALA A 112 -12.96 15.79 0.15
N ASN A 113 -14.03 15.39 -0.55
CA ASN A 113 -14.14 15.62 -1.99
C ASN A 113 -14.34 17.11 -2.32
N VAL A 114 -15.07 17.86 -1.49
CA VAL A 114 -15.22 19.31 -1.68
C VAL A 114 -13.86 20.00 -1.58
N LEU A 115 -13.08 19.69 -0.55
CA LEU A 115 -11.74 20.26 -0.39
C LEU A 115 -10.83 19.88 -1.57
N LEU A 116 -10.80 18.60 -1.94
CA LEU A 116 -9.95 18.11 -3.02
C LEU A 116 -10.23 18.83 -4.35
N HIS A 117 -11.50 19.15 -4.66
CA HIS A 117 -11.83 19.92 -5.85
C HIS A 117 -11.47 21.41 -5.73
N LYS A 118 -11.51 21.98 -4.52
CA LYS A 118 -11.06 23.36 -4.27
C LYS A 118 -9.54 23.51 -4.44
N LEU A 119 -8.79 22.47 -4.06
CA LEU A 119 -7.33 22.43 -4.16
C LEU A 119 -6.83 22.01 -5.54
N LYS A 120 -7.62 22.24 -6.60
CA LYS A 120 -7.28 21.83 -7.96
C LYS A 120 -5.84 22.24 -8.31
N ASP A 121 -5.06 21.28 -8.81
CA ASP A 121 -3.67 21.45 -9.26
C ASP A 121 -2.75 22.16 -8.23
N SER A 122 -3.02 22.00 -6.93
CA SER A 122 -2.35 22.77 -5.85
C SER A 122 -1.45 21.92 -4.96
N CYS A 123 -1.58 20.59 -4.97
CA CYS A 123 -0.86 19.70 -4.04
C CYS A 123 0.26 18.93 -4.74
N ASP A 124 1.45 18.87 -4.11
CA ASP A 124 2.52 17.94 -4.53
C ASP A 124 2.29 16.53 -3.96
N VAL A 125 1.60 16.43 -2.83
CA VAL A 125 1.27 15.16 -2.17
C VAL A 125 -0.17 15.16 -1.71
N VAL A 126 -0.92 14.10 -2.03
CA VAL A 126 -2.27 13.86 -1.49
C VAL A 126 -2.32 12.49 -0.82
N ASP A 127 -2.67 12.45 0.46
CA ASP A 127 -2.73 11.21 1.26
C ASP A 127 -4.15 10.84 1.69
N ILE A 128 -4.73 9.84 1.03
CA ILE A 128 -6.08 9.34 1.26
C ILE A 128 -6.04 8.17 2.26
N ASP A 129 -6.35 8.45 3.53
CA ASP A 129 -6.34 7.45 4.62
C ASP A 129 -7.71 7.33 5.33
N PRO A 130 -8.78 6.89 4.64
CA PRO A 130 -10.10 6.83 5.23
C PRO A 130 -10.32 5.56 6.05
N PHE A 131 -11.47 5.53 6.71
CA PHE A 131 -12.07 4.29 7.17
C PHE A 131 -12.61 3.46 6.00
N GLY A 132 -12.11 2.24 5.86
CA GLY A 132 -12.52 1.29 4.85
C GLY A 132 -11.83 1.54 3.51
N SER A 133 -12.56 2.11 2.56
CA SER A 133 -12.12 2.17 1.16
C SER A 133 -11.69 3.58 0.75
N PRO A 134 -10.55 3.75 0.08
CA PRO A 134 -10.12 5.02 -0.48
C PRO A 134 -10.83 5.38 -1.80
N ALA A 135 -11.49 4.42 -2.44
CA ALA A 135 -12.11 4.59 -3.75
C ALA A 135 -12.99 5.85 -3.92
N PRO A 136 -13.82 6.26 -2.94
CA PRO A 136 -14.65 7.47 -3.07
C PRO A 136 -13.89 8.80 -3.22
N PHE A 137 -12.58 8.81 -2.95
CA PHE A 137 -11.78 10.04 -2.89
C PHE A 137 -10.67 10.09 -3.94
N ILE A 138 -10.39 8.97 -4.63
CA ILE A 138 -9.23 8.88 -5.54
C ILE A 138 -9.35 9.84 -6.74
N HIS A 139 -10.54 10.00 -7.33
CA HIS A 139 -10.75 10.98 -8.40
C HIS A 139 -10.44 12.41 -7.91
N GLY A 140 -10.98 12.79 -6.75
CA GLY A 140 -10.68 14.09 -6.13
C GLY A 140 -9.18 14.26 -5.85
N ALA A 141 -8.50 13.19 -5.41
CA ALA A 141 -7.06 13.23 -5.15
C ALA A 141 -6.25 13.60 -6.38
N PHE A 142 -6.53 13.01 -7.54
CA PHE A 142 -5.86 13.37 -8.80
C PHE A 142 -6.22 14.78 -9.30
N ARG A 143 -7.44 15.27 -9.00
CA ARG A 143 -7.83 16.66 -9.31
C ARG A 143 -7.06 17.68 -8.48
N ALA A 144 -6.79 17.37 -7.21
CA ALA A 144 -6.00 18.23 -6.33
C ALA A 144 -4.49 18.21 -6.64
N LEU A 145 -4.01 17.10 -7.22
CA LEU A 145 -2.60 16.89 -7.51
C LEU A 145 -2.12 17.82 -8.64
N LYS A 146 -0.91 18.35 -8.50
CA LYS A 146 -0.16 19.03 -9.56
C LYS A 146 0.19 18.05 -10.69
N GLU A 147 0.66 18.61 -11.81
CA GLU A 147 1.13 17.83 -12.97
C GLU A 147 2.09 16.69 -12.61
N GLU A 148 2.96 16.92 -11.63
CA GLU A 148 3.78 15.88 -11.03
C GLU A 148 3.61 15.89 -9.51
N GLY A 149 3.33 14.71 -8.93
CA GLY A 149 3.13 14.61 -7.50
C GLY A 149 3.10 13.17 -6.98
N LEU A 150 2.83 13.03 -5.69
CA LEU A 150 2.68 11.75 -5.00
C LEU A 150 1.22 11.56 -4.58
N ILE A 151 0.65 10.41 -4.94
CA ILE A 151 -0.62 9.96 -4.41
C ILE A 151 -0.37 8.80 -3.44
N CYS A 152 -0.91 8.93 -2.24
CA CYS A 152 -0.88 7.90 -1.21
C CYS A 152 -2.31 7.48 -0.89
N ALA A 153 -2.56 6.18 -0.76
CA ALA A 153 -3.87 5.64 -0.44
C ALA A 153 -3.75 4.45 0.51
N THR A 154 -4.54 4.46 1.59
CA THR A 154 -4.72 3.31 2.48
C THR A 154 -6.11 2.72 2.30
N ALA A 155 -6.18 1.39 2.24
CA ALA A 155 -7.44 0.65 2.29
C ALA A 155 -7.45 -0.31 3.48
N THR A 156 -8.39 -0.12 4.40
CA THR A 156 -8.63 -1.03 5.52
C THR A 156 -9.74 -2.03 5.24
N ASP A 157 -10.48 -1.89 4.13
CA ASP A 157 -11.47 -2.86 3.66
C ASP A 157 -10.85 -4.07 2.92
N THR A 158 -9.76 -4.61 3.46
CA THR A 158 -8.95 -5.70 2.89
C THR A 158 -9.80 -6.92 2.48
N ALA A 159 -10.81 -7.28 3.28
CA ALA A 159 -11.74 -8.37 2.98
C ALA A 159 -12.50 -8.18 1.65
N VAL A 160 -12.78 -6.93 1.26
CA VAL A 160 -13.39 -6.61 -0.03
C VAL A 160 -12.37 -6.82 -1.16
N LEU A 161 -11.18 -6.24 -1.01
CA LEU A 161 -10.10 -6.28 -2.01
C LEU A 161 -9.64 -7.72 -2.33
N VAL A 162 -9.61 -8.61 -1.33
CA VAL A 162 -9.27 -10.03 -1.51
C VAL A 162 -10.43 -10.91 -1.96
N GLY A 163 -11.60 -10.32 -2.26
CA GLY A 163 -12.74 -11.05 -2.84
C GLY A 163 -13.68 -11.75 -1.86
N ARG A 164 -13.57 -11.52 -0.54
CA ARG A 164 -14.52 -12.12 0.44
C ARG A 164 -15.94 -11.63 0.27
N TYR A 165 -16.10 -10.40 -0.25
CA TYR A 165 -17.39 -9.78 -0.56
C TYR A 165 -17.47 -9.43 -2.06
N PRO A 166 -17.68 -10.41 -2.96
CA PRO A 166 -17.51 -10.23 -4.41
C PRO A 166 -18.34 -9.09 -5.00
N ARG A 167 -19.63 -8.99 -4.62
CA ARG A 167 -20.50 -7.90 -5.09
C ARG A 167 -20.02 -6.53 -4.61
N LYS A 168 -19.47 -6.43 -3.39
CA LYS A 168 -18.93 -5.15 -2.88
C LYS A 168 -17.61 -4.82 -3.58
N CYS A 169 -16.78 -5.82 -3.86
CA CYS A 169 -15.53 -5.68 -4.61
C CYS A 169 -15.80 -5.16 -6.03
N LEU A 170 -16.75 -5.78 -6.75
CA LEU A 170 -17.17 -5.34 -8.07
C LEU A 170 -17.71 -3.90 -8.05
N ARG A 171 -18.59 -3.56 -7.09
CA ARG A 171 -19.14 -2.19 -6.99
C ARG A 171 -18.10 -1.13 -6.63
N ARG A 172 -17.11 -1.47 -5.80
CA ARG A 172 -16.16 -0.49 -5.23
C ARG A 172 -14.93 -0.32 -6.10
N TYR A 173 -14.40 -1.43 -6.59
CA TYR A 173 -13.14 -1.49 -7.30
C TYR A 173 -13.31 -1.94 -8.75
N GLY A 174 -14.51 -2.31 -9.19
CA GLY A 174 -14.73 -2.74 -10.59
C GLY A 174 -14.02 -4.04 -10.95
N SER A 175 -13.69 -4.88 -9.95
CA SER A 175 -12.91 -6.10 -10.12
C SER A 175 -13.68 -7.33 -9.67
N VAL A 176 -13.56 -8.44 -10.39
CA VAL A 176 -13.98 -9.78 -9.95
C VAL A 176 -12.76 -10.50 -9.38
N ILE A 177 -12.87 -11.11 -8.21
CA ILE A 177 -11.75 -11.79 -7.54
C ILE A 177 -12.14 -13.23 -7.22
N VAL A 178 -11.34 -14.16 -7.71
CA VAL A 178 -11.40 -15.59 -7.42
C VAL A 178 -10.34 -15.93 -6.37
N LYS A 179 -10.65 -16.92 -5.51
CA LYS A 179 -9.75 -17.34 -4.43
C LYS A 179 -8.46 -17.96 -4.99
N THR A 180 -7.31 -17.45 -4.55
CA THR A 180 -5.99 -17.98 -4.89
C THR A 180 -5.14 -18.19 -3.62
N PRO A 181 -4.07 -19.02 -3.67
CA PRO A 181 -3.12 -19.13 -2.56
C PRO A 181 -2.43 -17.81 -2.19
N PHE A 182 -2.32 -16.91 -3.17
CA PHE A 182 -1.65 -15.61 -3.08
C PHE A 182 -2.64 -14.43 -2.99
N TYR A 183 -3.79 -14.65 -2.35
CA TYR A 183 -4.90 -13.70 -2.31
C TYR A 183 -4.55 -12.32 -1.73
N ILE A 184 -3.53 -12.23 -0.86
CA ILE A 184 -3.04 -10.95 -0.32
C ILE A 184 -2.43 -10.09 -1.43
N GLU A 185 -1.62 -10.69 -2.31
CA GLU A 185 -1.04 -9.99 -3.47
C GLU A 185 -2.12 -9.60 -4.47
N VAL A 186 -3.12 -10.47 -4.68
CA VAL A 186 -4.29 -10.14 -5.50
C VAL A 186 -5.03 -8.93 -4.95
N GLY A 187 -5.23 -8.85 -3.63
CA GLY A 187 -5.88 -7.70 -2.99
C GLY A 187 -5.08 -6.40 -3.12
N LEU A 188 -3.76 -6.45 -2.93
CA LEU A 188 -2.89 -5.29 -3.09
C LEU A 188 -2.89 -4.78 -4.54
N ARG A 189 -2.75 -5.71 -5.50
CA ARG A 189 -2.78 -5.41 -6.94
C ARG A 189 -4.17 -4.99 -7.43
N ASN A 190 -5.23 -5.40 -6.75
CA ASN A 190 -6.59 -4.91 -7.01
C ASN A 190 -6.72 -3.43 -6.65
N LEU A 191 -6.27 -3.04 -5.45
CA LEU A 191 -6.26 -1.63 -5.03
C LEU A 191 -5.45 -0.78 -6.00
N LEU A 192 -4.22 -1.20 -6.29
CA LEU A 192 -3.34 -0.47 -7.21
C LEU A 192 -3.91 -0.42 -8.64
N GLY A 193 -4.50 -1.50 -9.14
CA GLY A 193 -5.15 -1.55 -10.45
C GLY A 193 -6.42 -0.69 -10.54
N TYR A 194 -7.11 -0.47 -9.41
CA TYR A 194 -8.17 0.52 -9.33
C TYR A 194 -7.61 1.96 -9.40
N ILE A 195 -6.59 2.26 -8.60
CA ILE A 195 -5.94 3.60 -8.61
C ILE A 195 -5.39 3.92 -10.00
N ALA A 196 -4.74 2.98 -10.67
CA ALA A 196 -4.20 3.15 -12.03
C ALA A 196 -5.29 3.49 -13.07
N ARG A 197 -6.46 2.83 -13.00
CA ARG A 197 -7.57 3.13 -13.92
C ARG A 197 -8.20 4.49 -13.65
N VAL A 198 -8.30 4.88 -12.37
CA VAL A 198 -8.77 6.23 -12.02
C VAL A 198 -7.74 7.29 -12.47
N ALA A 199 -6.46 7.03 -12.27
CA ALA A 199 -5.37 7.90 -12.75
C ALA A 199 -5.47 8.10 -14.26
N ALA A 200 -5.62 7.01 -15.02
CA ALA A 200 -5.75 7.09 -16.46
C ALA A 200 -6.96 7.93 -16.90
N ALA A 201 -8.10 7.81 -16.22
CA ALA A 201 -9.29 8.62 -16.47
C ALA A 201 -9.11 10.12 -16.13
N GLU A 202 -8.08 10.46 -15.34
CA GLU A 202 -7.71 11.82 -14.96
C GLU A 202 -6.46 12.32 -15.73
N ASP A 203 -6.06 11.61 -16.80
CA ASP A 203 -4.88 11.86 -17.63
C ASP A 203 -3.53 11.74 -16.89
N TYR A 204 -3.45 10.87 -15.88
CA TYR A 204 -2.22 10.59 -15.14
C TYR A 204 -1.66 9.19 -15.41
N LYS A 205 -0.35 9.11 -15.61
CA LYS A 205 0.44 7.88 -15.43
C LYS A 205 0.83 7.73 -13.98
N ILE A 206 0.73 6.53 -13.42
CA ILE A 206 1.28 6.24 -12.08
C ILE A 206 2.48 5.30 -12.14
N THR A 207 3.47 5.59 -11.31
CA THR A 207 4.63 4.73 -11.05
C THR A 207 4.65 4.41 -9.55
N PRO A 208 4.32 3.18 -9.14
CA PRO A 208 4.34 2.78 -7.74
C PRO A 208 5.73 2.97 -7.13
N LEU A 209 5.82 3.64 -5.98
CA LEU A 209 7.07 3.77 -5.22
C LEU A 209 7.09 2.81 -4.03
N MET A 210 5.93 2.61 -3.39
CA MET A 210 5.79 1.70 -2.26
C MET A 210 4.36 1.17 -2.18
N SER A 211 4.18 -0.15 -2.33
CA SER A 211 2.90 -0.82 -2.11
C SER A 211 3.07 -2.06 -1.24
N TYR A 212 2.33 -2.14 -0.14
CA TYR A 212 2.47 -3.25 0.80
C TYR A 212 1.18 -3.58 1.54
N TRP A 213 1.16 -4.76 2.14
CA TRP A 213 0.15 -5.19 3.09
C TRP A 213 0.75 -5.30 4.49
N GLU A 214 -0.01 -4.89 5.50
CA GLU A 214 0.36 -5.07 6.90
C GLU A 214 -0.88 -5.41 7.71
N GLY A 215 -1.15 -6.71 7.88
CA GLY A 215 -2.22 -7.26 8.72
C GLY A 215 -3.63 -6.83 8.31
N HIS A 216 -3.98 -5.59 8.60
CA HIS A 216 -5.32 -5.02 8.53
C HIS A 216 -5.52 -4.00 7.40
N TYR A 217 -4.45 -3.63 6.67
CA TYR A 217 -4.56 -2.64 5.60
C TYR A 217 -3.65 -2.94 4.41
N PHE A 218 -4.04 -2.41 3.26
CA PHE A 218 -3.18 -2.24 2.09
C PHE A 218 -2.79 -0.77 1.99
N ARG A 219 -1.54 -0.50 1.62
CA ARG A 219 -1.01 0.84 1.38
C ARG A 219 -0.41 0.89 -0.01
N VAL A 220 -0.70 1.96 -0.74
CA VAL A 220 -0.12 2.28 -2.05
C VAL A 220 0.34 3.72 -2.01
N CYS A 221 1.58 3.97 -2.39
CA CYS A 221 2.13 5.29 -2.66
C CYS A 221 2.76 5.27 -4.04
N ALA A 222 2.32 6.15 -4.93
CA ALA A 222 2.79 6.21 -6.31
C ALA A 222 3.13 7.64 -6.71
N TYR A 223 4.18 7.78 -7.51
CA TYR A 223 4.42 8.99 -8.27
C TYR A 223 3.41 9.05 -9.41
N ALA A 224 2.84 10.23 -9.65
CA ALA A 224 1.89 10.47 -10.72
C ALA A 224 2.39 11.64 -11.58
N ALA A 225 2.36 11.43 -12.89
CA ALA A 225 2.72 12.45 -13.88
C ALA A 225 1.56 12.61 -14.88
N ARG A 226 1.14 13.84 -15.14
CA ARG A 226 0.04 14.17 -16.04
C ARG A 226 0.52 14.14 -17.49
N GLY A 227 -0.20 13.41 -18.32
CA GLY A 227 0.03 13.31 -19.76
C GLY A 227 -0.84 12.23 -20.36
N ALA A 228 -1.76 12.59 -21.27
CA ALA A 228 -2.72 11.63 -21.83
C ALA A 228 -2.06 10.42 -22.52
N ARG A 229 -0.95 10.65 -23.24
CA ARG A 229 -0.19 9.54 -23.87
C ARG A 229 0.50 8.65 -22.83
N ASP A 230 1.02 9.25 -21.77
CA ASP A 230 1.67 8.51 -20.68
C ASP A 230 0.62 7.76 -19.85
N ALA A 231 -0.60 8.29 -19.74
CA ALA A 231 -1.71 7.67 -19.02
C ALA A 231 -2.11 6.32 -19.63
N ASP A 232 -1.97 6.16 -20.95
CA ASP A 232 -2.21 4.88 -21.63
C ASP A 232 -1.25 3.78 -21.17
N ASP A 233 -0.04 4.13 -20.74
CA ASP A 233 0.95 3.15 -20.23
C ASP A 233 0.46 2.42 -18.98
N ASN A 234 -0.47 3.01 -18.21
CA ASN A 234 -1.08 2.30 -17.09
C ASN A 234 -1.73 1.00 -17.55
N PHE A 235 -2.35 0.97 -18.74
CA PHE A 235 -3.07 -0.20 -19.25
C PHE A 235 -2.12 -1.33 -19.68
N HIS A 236 -0.85 -1.04 -19.98
CA HIS A 236 0.18 -2.08 -20.15
C HIS A 236 0.40 -2.91 -18.87
N HIS A 237 0.06 -2.35 -17.72
CA HIS A 237 0.13 -3.00 -16.41
C HIS A 237 -1.23 -3.43 -15.88
N ILE A 238 -2.31 -3.31 -16.65
CA ILE A 238 -3.63 -3.82 -16.28
C ILE A 238 -3.90 -5.13 -17.00
N ALA A 239 -4.14 -6.18 -16.20
CA ALA A 239 -4.44 -7.50 -16.74
C ALA A 239 -5.35 -8.31 -15.80
N TYR A 240 -5.68 -9.51 -16.22
CA TYR A 240 -6.43 -10.50 -15.45
C TYR A 240 -5.53 -11.68 -15.14
N ILE A 241 -5.83 -12.42 -14.07
CA ILE A 241 -5.09 -13.62 -13.67
C ILE A 241 -6.02 -14.82 -13.61
N LYS A 242 -5.66 -15.89 -14.29
CA LYS A 242 -6.31 -17.20 -14.13
C LYS A 242 -5.38 -18.14 -13.37
N TYR A 243 -5.88 -18.72 -12.29
CA TYR A 243 -5.15 -19.66 -11.46
C TYR A 243 -5.69 -21.07 -11.67
N GLU A 244 -4.87 -21.97 -12.20
CA GLU A 244 -5.24 -23.37 -12.44
C GLU A 244 -4.08 -24.31 -12.09
N ARG A 245 -4.29 -25.20 -11.11
CA ARG A 245 -3.32 -26.25 -10.73
C ARG A 245 -1.90 -25.71 -10.48
N GLY A 246 -1.78 -24.59 -9.78
CA GLY A 246 -0.50 -23.93 -9.49
C GLY A 246 -0.03 -22.95 -10.59
N VAL A 247 -0.55 -23.05 -11.80
CA VAL A 247 -0.19 -22.14 -12.89
C VAL A 247 -0.91 -20.81 -12.72
N ARG A 248 -0.15 -19.73 -12.90
CA ARG A 248 -0.59 -18.33 -12.79
C ARG A 248 -0.55 -17.68 -14.17
N LYS A 249 -1.64 -17.75 -14.91
CA LYS A 249 -1.69 -17.25 -16.30
C LYS A 249 -2.23 -15.83 -16.37
N ILE A 250 -1.40 -14.89 -16.85
CA ILE A 250 -1.83 -13.51 -17.15
C ILE A 250 -2.67 -13.52 -18.44
N LEU A 251 -3.79 -12.81 -18.42
CA LEU A 251 -4.72 -12.65 -19.53
C LEU A 251 -4.96 -11.16 -19.78
N HIS A 252 -5.13 -10.77 -21.05
CA HIS A 252 -5.44 -9.39 -21.44
C HIS A 252 -6.94 -9.11 -21.58
N ALA A 253 -7.78 -10.12 -21.34
CA ALA A 253 -9.22 -10.00 -21.33
C ALA A 253 -9.81 -10.84 -20.19
N GLN A 254 -10.96 -10.41 -19.68
CA GLN A 254 -11.68 -11.15 -18.66
C GLN A 254 -12.15 -12.50 -19.22
N SER A 255 -11.85 -13.58 -18.50
CA SER A 255 -12.39 -14.91 -18.78
C SER A 255 -13.11 -15.47 -17.56
N GLU A 256 -13.91 -16.52 -17.76
CA GLU A 256 -14.45 -17.30 -16.65
C GLU A 256 -13.32 -17.77 -15.71
N GLY A 257 -13.54 -17.65 -14.41
CA GLY A 257 -12.57 -18.02 -13.37
C GLY A 257 -11.34 -17.12 -13.26
N SER A 258 -11.26 -16.01 -14.00
CA SER A 258 -10.16 -15.04 -13.87
C SER A 258 -10.46 -13.95 -12.83
N SER A 259 -9.41 -13.47 -12.16
CA SER A 259 -9.46 -12.31 -11.28
C SER A 259 -8.96 -11.06 -12.00
N GLY A 260 -9.67 -9.94 -11.86
CA GLY A 260 -9.23 -8.63 -12.33
C GLY A 260 -10.36 -7.69 -12.74
N PRO A 261 -10.02 -6.54 -13.36
CA PRO A 261 -8.66 -6.12 -13.72
C PRO A 261 -7.77 -5.86 -12.50
N LEU A 262 -6.49 -6.23 -12.57
CA LEU A 262 -5.46 -6.07 -11.54
C LEU A 262 -4.24 -5.36 -12.11
N TRP A 263 -3.45 -4.75 -11.22
CA TRP A 263 -2.11 -4.28 -11.56
C TRP A 263 -1.10 -5.44 -11.61
N VAL A 264 -0.49 -5.69 -12.77
CA VAL A 264 0.55 -6.72 -12.97
C VAL A 264 1.96 -6.16 -13.11
N GLY A 265 2.14 -4.83 -13.06
CA GLY A 265 3.44 -4.18 -13.04
C GLY A 265 4.17 -4.24 -11.68
N PRO A 266 5.25 -3.45 -11.52
CA PRO A 266 6.01 -3.34 -10.27
C PRO A 266 5.14 -2.85 -9.09
N LEU A 267 5.42 -3.33 -7.87
CA LEU A 267 4.69 -2.90 -6.67
C LEU A 267 5.33 -1.67 -5.99
N GLY A 268 6.58 -1.36 -6.32
CA GLY A 268 7.30 -0.21 -5.81
C GLY A 268 8.69 -0.10 -6.44
N ASP A 269 9.45 0.90 -6.00
CA ASP A 269 10.80 1.18 -6.47
C ASP A 269 11.84 0.68 -5.44
N PRO A 270 12.64 -0.35 -5.76
CA PRO A 270 13.62 -0.91 -4.83
C PRO A 270 14.70 0.12 -4.40
N LEU A 271 15.04 1.09 -5.25
CA LEU A 271 16.04 2.12 -4.91
C LEU A 271 15.51 3.07 -3.84
N ILE A 272 14.25 3.50 -3.96
CA ILE A 272 13.61 4.34 -2.94
C ILE A 272 13.46 3.58 -1.63
N ILE A 273 13.04 2.31 -1.67
CA ILE A 273 12.90 1.49 -0.46
C ILE A 273 14.26 1.26 0.23
N ASN A 274 15.33 1.03 -0.54
CA ASN A 274 16.69 0.92 0.02
C ASN A 274 17.10 2.22 0.72
N LYS A 275 16.89 3.38 0.08
CA LYS A 275 17.13 4.68 0.70
C LYS A 275 16.33 4.87 1.99
N MET A 276 15.06 4.46 2.02
CA MET A 276 14.24 4.49 3.23
C MET A 276 14.82 3.62 4.35
N SER A 277 15.39 2.45 4.01
CA SER A 277 15.98 1.51 4.97
C SER A 277 17.24 2.05 5.65
N GLU A 278 17.95 2.97 5.00
CA GLU A 278 19.17 3.60 5.53
C GLU A 278 18.88 4.75 6.50
N ILE A 279 17.71 5.40 6.38
CA ILE A 279 17.40 6.65 7.08
C ILE A 279 16.37 6.52 8.20
N GLY A 280 15.82 5.32 8.43
CA GLY A 280 14.67 5.13 9.31
C GLY A 280 14.56 3.77 10.01
N PRO A 281 13.56 3.61 10.89
CA PRO A 281 13.21 2.33 11.50
C PRO A 281 12.59 1.35 10.48
N TYR A 282 12.29 0.13 10.93
CA TYR A 282 11.73 -0.96 10.10
C TYR A 282 12.64 -1.44 8.97
N GLN A 283 13.96 -1.37 9.18
CA GLN A 283 14.97 -1.76 8.19
C GLN A 283 14.75 -3.17 7.64
N ASP A 284 14.43 -4.15 8.50
CA ASP A 284 14.21 -5.53 8.08
C ASP A 284 13.00 -5.65 7.15
N PHE A 285 11.91 -4.93 7.46
CA PHE A 285 10.72 -4.91 6.61
C PHE A 285 11.00 -4.22 5.27
N LEU A 286 11.71 -3.09 5.29
CA LEU A 286 12.09 -2.36 4.09
C LEU A 286 13.03 -3.19 3.20
N LYS A 287 13.99 -3.91 3.78
CA LYS A 287 14.87 -4.83 3.04
C LYS A 287 14.07 -5.94 2.36
N ILE A 288 13.09 -6.53 3.06
CA ILE A 288 12.17 -7.51 2.44
C ILE A 288 11.42 -6.89 1.27
N LEU A 289 10.88 -5.66 1.41
CA LEU A 289 10.19 -4.99 0.31
C LEU A 289 11.11 -4.70 -0.88
N ALA A 290 12.34 -4.23 -0.64
CA ALA A 290 13.29 -3.93 -1.71
C ALA A 290 13.70 -5.20 -2.48
N GLU A 291 13.99 -6.29 -1.77
CA GLU A 291 14.22 -7.61 -2.38
C GLU A 291 12.98 -8.07 -3.15
N GLU A 292 11.79 -7.95 -2.57
CA GLU A 292 10.54 -8.36 -3.22
C GLU A 292 10.24 -7.58 -4.51
N TYR A 293 10.53 -6.28 -4.54
CA TYR A 293 10.33 -5.42 -5.72
C TYR A 293 11.35 -5.66 -6.83
N SER A 294 12.46 -6.34 -6.53
CA SER A 294 13.43 -6.75 -7.56
C SER A 294 12.92 -7.90 -8.44
N ILE A 295 11.94 -8.68 -7.96
CA ILE A 295 11.25 -9.70 -8.76
C ILE A 295 10.14 -9.03 -9.58
N SER A 296 10.32 -9.01 -10.90
CA SER A 296 9.33 -8.42 -11.81
C SER A 296 8.11 -9.32 -12.02
N ALA A 297 8.25 -10.63 -11.82
CA ALA A 297 7.19 -11.59 -12.03
C ALA A 297 6.13 -11.55 -10.89
N PRO A 298 4.87 -11.16 -11.16
CA PRO A 298 3.76 -11.63 -10.32
C PRO A 298 3.65 -13.15 -10.50
N TRP A 299 3.53 -13.98 -9.47
CA TRP A 299 2.93 -13.80 -8.14
C TRP A 299 3.74 -14.60 -7.13
N PHE A 300 3.62 -14.30 -5.84
CA PHE A 300 4.27 -15.14 -4.84
C PHE A 300 3.72 -16.59 -4.85
N TYR A 301 4.59 -17.49 -4.44
CA TYR A 301 4.30 -18.88 -4.20
C TYR A 301 4.32 -19.16 -2.70
N ARG A 302 3.53 -20.16 -2.28
CA ARG A 302 3.58 -20.68 -0.92
C ARG A 302 4.26 -22.04 -0.90
N LEU A 303 5.07 -22.27 0.12
CA LEU A 303 5.80 -23.54 0.29
C LEU A 303 4.90 -24.80 0.20
N PRO A 304 3.66 -24.82 0.75
CA PRO A 304 2.77 -25.98 0.61
C PRO A 304 2.42 -26.35 -0.84
N GLU A 305 2.57 -25.44 -1.81
CA GLU A 305 2.35 -25.73 -3.24
C GLU A 305 3.40 -26.70 -3.82
N PHE A 306 4.54 -26.88 -3.13
CA PHE A 306 5.67 -27.72 -3.55
C PHE A 306 6.01 -28.85 -2.56
N ALA A 307 5.16 -29.08 -1.56
CA ALA A 307 5.36 -30.18 -0.63
C ALA A 307 5.25 -31.54 -1.35
N ALA A 308 6.19 -32.45 -1.08
CA ALA A 308 6.13 -33.83 -1.54
C ALA A 308 6.30 -34.78 -0.35
N GLY A 309 5.54 -35.88 -0.31
CA GLY A 309 5.62 -36.87 0.78
C GLY A 309 5.29 -36.31 2.17
N GLY A 310 4.53 -35.21 2.26
CA GLY A 310 4.15 -34.58 3.53
C GLY A 310 5.22 -33.70 4.19
N LYS A 311 6.39 -33.52 3.57
CA LYS A 311 7.43 -32.60 4.05
C LYS A 311 7.50 -31.35 3.17
N SER A 312 7.46 -30.18 3.80
CA SER A 312 7.66 -28.88 3.16
C SER A 312 9.05 -28.36 3.54
N PRO A 313 9.85 -27.86 2.58
CA PRO A 313 11.12 -27.20 2.93
C PRO A 313 10.83 -25.93 3.74
N THR A 314 11.79 -25.52 4.57
CA THR A 314 11.81 -24.19 5.16
C THR A 314 12.03 -23.13 4.07
N LEU A 315 11.67 -21.87 4.32
CA LEU A 315 11.92 -20.78 3.36
C LEU A 315 13.41 -20.64 3.00
N LYS A 316 14.30 -20.89 3.96
CA LYS A 316 15.75 -20.81 3.74
C LYS A 316 16.20 -21.90 2.76
N GLU A 317 15.73 -23.13 2.96
CA GLU A 317 16.01 -24.24 2.06
C GLU A 317 15.40 -24.00 0.67
N ALA A 318 14.16 -23.54 0.61
CA ALA A 318 13.48 -23.22 -0.65
C ALA A 318 14.25 -22.22 -1.51
N VAL A 319 14.67 -21.10 -0.93
CA VAL A 319 15.49 -20.10 -1.63
C VAL A 319 16.84 -20.68 -2.04
N GLY A 320 17.45 -21.53 -1.20
CA GLY A 320 18.69 -22.23 -1.52
C GLY A 320 18.57 -23.19 -2.71
N VAL A 321 17.49 -23.97 -2.76
CA VAL A 321 17.17 -24.90 -3.85
C VAL A 321 16.99 -24.16 -5.17
N LEU A 322 16.21 -23.07 -5.15
CA LEU A 322 15.96 -22.28 -6.35
C LEU A 322 17.25 -21.61 -6.84
N ARG A 323 18.05 -21.06 -5.93
CA ARG A 323 19.36 -20.48 -6.27
C ARG A 323 20.30 -21.51 -6.90
N ALA A 324 20.37 -22.73 -6.37
CA ALA A 324 21.17 -23.82 -6.93
C ALA A 324 20.68 -24.25 -8.33
N ALA A 325 19.39 -24.05 -8.62
CA ALA A 325 18.79 -24.27 -9.93
C ALA A 325 18.91 -23.06 -10.88
N GLY A 326 19.59 -21.98 -10.47
CA GLY A 326 19.71 -20.75 -11.27
C GLY A 326 18.48 -19.84 -11.25
N ILE A 327 17.50 -20.11 -10.38
CA ILE A 327 16.28 -19.31 -10.23
C ILE A 327 16.48 -18.34 -9.07
N TYR A 328 16.44 -17.04 -9.37
CA TYR A 328 16.47 -16.02 -8.33
C TYR A 328 15.13 -16.02 -7.57
N ALA A 329 15.21 -16.02 -6.24
CA ALA A 329 14.05 -16.09 -5.36
C ALA A 329 14.31 -15.37 -4.04
N VAL A 330 13.26 -14.75 -3.50
CA VAL A 330 13.29 -13.92 -2.29
C VAL A 330 12.04 -14.18 -1.46
N ARG A 331 12.08 -13.90 -0.16
CA ARG A 331 10.89 -14.01 0.69
C ARG A 331 9.90 -12.91 0.34
N THR A 332 8.62 -13.12 0.63
CA THR A 332 7.62 -12.05 0.55
C THR A 332 7.12 -11.64 1.93
N HIS A 333 6.81 -10.36 2.09
CA HIS A 333 6.16 -9.85 3.31
C HIS A 333 4.70 -10.32 3.45
N MET A 334 4.08 -10.80 2.37
CA MET A 334 2.64 -11.12 2.32
C MET A 334 2.29 -12.49 2.91
N ALA A 335 3.27 -13.36 3.13
CA ALA A 335 3.06 -14.67 3.72
C ALA A 335 4.32 -15.18 4.43
N PRO A 336 4.24 -15.62 5.70
CA PRO A 336 5.38 -16.18 6.43
C PRO A 336 6.00 -17.43 5.79
N ASP A 337 5.22 -18.14 4.98
CA ASP A 337 5.61 -19.32 4.20
C ASP A 337 5.67 -19.03 2.68
N GLY A 338 5.77 -17.75 2.30
CA GLY A 338 5.74 -17.31 0.92
C GLY A 338 7.10 -16.82 0.39
N PHE A 339 7.31 -16.99 -0.91
CA PHE A 339 8.44 -16.45 -1.64
C PHE A 339 8.03 -15.99 -3.05
N LYS A 340 8.76 -15.02 -3.62
CA LYS A 340 8.71 -14.67 -5.04
C LYS A 340 9.92 -15.25 -5.76
N ALA A 341 9.76 -15.55 -7.04
CA ALA A 341 10.81 -16.07 -7.89
C ALA A 341 10.62 -15.60 -9.33
N ASP A 342 11.70 -15.45 -10.09
CA ASP A 342 11.64 -15.10 -11.52
C ASP A 342 11.22 -16.29 -12.41
N GLY A 343 11.23 -17.51 -11.88
CA GLY A 343 10.84 -18.72 -12.59
C GLY A 343 9.32 -18.97 -12.57
N GLU A 344 8.80 -19.51 -13.67
CA GLU A 344 7.40 -19.94 -13.75
C GLU A 344 7.12 -21.16 -12.86
N TYR A 345 5.83 -21.45 -12.60
CA TYR A 345 5.43 -22.55 -11.70
C TYR A 345 6.07 -23.90 -12.08
N GLY A 346 6.17 -24.20 -13.37
CA GLY A 346 6.78 -25.45 -13.86
C GLY A 346 8.27 -25.56 -13.53
N GLU A 347 9.01 -24.47 -13.66
CA GLU A 347 10.45 -24.41 -13.38
C GLU A 347 10.72 -24.54 -11.89
N VAL A 348 9.96 -23.79 -11.08
CA VAL A 348 10.01 -23.86 -9.61
C VAL A 348 9.67 -25.27 -9.14
N LEU A 349 8.62 -25.88 -9.68
CA LEU A 349 8.23 -27.25 -9.34
C LEU A 349 9.31 -28.28 -9.71
N MET A 350 9.95 -28.14 -10.87
CA MET A 350 11.05 -29.02 -11.27
C MET A 350 12.26 -28.90 -10.36
N ALA A 351 12.62 -27.69 -9.94
CA ALA A 351 13.72 -27.46 -8.99
C ALA A 351 13.47 -28.19 -7.66
N PHE A 352 12.26 -28.07 -7.09
CA PHE A 352 11.89 -28.78 -5.88
C PHE A 352 11.86 -30.30 -6.04
N LYS A 353 11.32 -30.82 -7.16
CA LYS A 353 11.31 -32.26 -7.43
C LYS A 353 12.72 -32.85 -7.47
N ARG A 354 13.67 -32.18 -8.14
CA ARG A 354 15.07 -32.61 -8.22
C ARG A 354 15.72 -32.66 -6.83
N TYR A 355 15.51 -31.62 -6.02
CA TYR A 355 16.01 -31.57 -4.65
C TYR A 355 15.49 -32.74 -3.80
N ILE A 356 14.18 -32.99 -3.85
CA ILE A 356 13.53 -34.06 -3.09
C ILE A 356 14.07 -35.43 -3.52
N SER A 357 14.21 -35.69 -4.83
CA SER A 357 14.81 -36.92 -5.34
C SER A 357 16.25 -37.11 -4.87
N SER A 358 17.08 -36.04 -4.88
CA SER A 358 18.47 -36.11 -4.40
C SER A 358 18.58 -36.34 -2.89
N ALA A 359 17.65 -35.81 -2.09
CA ALA A 359 17.62 -36.00 -0.64
C ALA A 359 17.20 -37.43 -0.25
N HIS A 360 16.37 -38.09 -1.07
CA HIS A 360 15.94 -39.48 -0.84
C HIS A 360 16.97 -40.51 -1.33
N SER A 361 17.89 -40.15 -2.24
CA SER A 361 18.99 -41.02 -2.66
C SER A 361 20.21 -41.01 -1.71
N LEU A 362 20.18 -40.15 -0.68
CA LEU A 362 21.23 -40.02 0.35
C LEU A 362 20.81 -40.58 1.73
N GLN A 363 19.61 -41.18 1.80
CA GLN A 363 19.12 -41.98 2.93
C GLN A 363 19.01 -43.42 2.49
#